data_AF-A0A9N9K6M4-F1
#
_entry.id   AF-A0A9N9K6M4-F1
#
_cell.length_a   1.000
_cell.length_b   1.000
_cell.length_c   1.000
_cell.angle_alpha   90.00
_cell.angle_beta   90.00
_cell.angle_gamma   90.00
#
_symmetry.space_group_name_H-M   'P 1'
#
loop_
_entity.id
_entity.type
_entity.pdbx_description
1 polymer ?
#
loop_
_entity_poly.entity_id
_entity_poly.type
_entity_poly.pdbx_seq_one_letter_code
_entity_poly.pdbx_strand_id
1 'polypeptide(L)'
;EIEAQALENAFPDKDKRLEFLNLLLDYSNHVVNEFKELEKRLPKHRNHPYYIKSKTFRDKVLNGPKQGSVMKVQQIEKAIQDLEEEFECDTEKSESEDEIEKNKLN
;
A
#
# COMPACT_ATOMS: atom_id res chain seq x y z
N GLU A 1 9.88 1.29 -4.64
CA GLU A 1 9.49 2.71 -4.57
C GLU A 1 8.34 2.88 -5.53
N ILE A 2 7.19 3.37 -5.04
CA ILE A 2 6.20 3.96 -5.93
C ILE A 2 6.87 5.23 -6.44
N GLU A 3 7.09 5.34 -7.73
CA GLU A 3 7.64 6.57 -8.31
C GLU A 3 6.60 7.67 -8.12
N ALA A 4 6.70 8.44 -7.04
CA ALA A 4 5.75 9.48 -6.66
C ALA A 4 5.46 10.43 -7.82
N GLN A 5 6.50 10.73 -8.61
CA GLN A 5 6.40 11.56 -9.80
C GLN A 5 5.61 10.89 -10.94
N ALA A 6 5.74 9.58 -11.14
CA ALA A 6 4.93 8.86 -12.10
C ALA A 6 3.46 8.81 -11.68
N LEU A 7 3.21 8.63 -10.38
CA LEU A 7 1.87 8.65 -9.81
C LEU A 7 1.23 10.04 -9.93
N GLU A 8 1.99 11.10 -9.65
CA GLU A 8 1.57 12.50 -9.82
C GLU A 8 1.28 12.84 -11.28
N ASN A 9 2.12 12.40 -12.20
CA ASN A 9 1.87 12.60 -13.63
C ASN A 9 0.61 11.86 -14.12
N ALA A 10 0.34 10.66 -13.59
CA ALA A 10 -0.85 9.88 -13.94
C ALA A 10 -2.13 10.45 -13.29
N PHE A 11 -2.02 10.92 -12.05
CA PHE A 11 -3.10 11.51 -11.26
C PHE A 11 -2.63 12.85 -10.67
N PRO A 12 -2.73 13.95 -11.43
CA PRO A 12 -2.32 15.28 -10.96
C PRO A 12 -3.17 15.77 -9.79
N ASP A 13 -4.43 15.34 -9.76
CA ASP A 13 -5.38 15.60 -8.69
C ASP A 13 -5.08 14.71 -7.47
N LYS A 14 -4.86 15.34 -6.31
CA LYS A 14 -4.47 14.64 -5.07
C LYS A 14 -5.59 13.70 -4.57
N ASP A 15 -6.86 14.08 -4.68
CA ASP A 15 -7.98 13.24 -4.23
C ASP A 15 -8.07 11.96 -5.07
N LYS A 16 -7.97 12.09 -6.39
CA LYS A 16 -7.95 10.94 -7.31
C LYS A 16 -6.74 10.04 -7.07
N ARG A 17 -5.60 10.64 -6.70
CA ARG A 17 -4.39 9.90 -6.35
C ARG A 17 -4.61 9.06 -5.08
N LEU A 18 -5.21 9.67 -4.06
CA LEU A 18 -5.55 8.99 -2.81
C LEU A 18 -6.58 7.87 -3.05
N GLU A 19 -7.61 8.12 -3.85
CA GLU A 19 -8.59 7.09 -4.26
C GLU A 19 -7.91 5.89 -4.93
N PHE A 20 -7.02 6.15 -5.90
CA PHE A 20 -6.27 5.09 -6.58
C PHE A 20 -5.39 4.30 -5.61
N LEU A 21 -4.66 4.98 -4.72
CA LEU A 21 -3.78 4.33 -3.75
C LEU A 21 -4.59 3.43 -2.79
N ASN A 22 -5.76 3.87 -2.34
CA ASN A 22 -6.64 3.06 -1.51
C ASN A 22 -7.15 1.81 -2.24
N LEU A 23 -7.59 1.94 -3.50
CA LEU A 23 -7.98 0.78 -4.31
C LEU A 23 -6.80 -0.19 -4.54
N LEU A 24 -5.61 0.35 -4.76
CA LEU A 24 -4.40 -0.45 -4.94
C LEU A 24 -3.99 -1.16 -3.64
N LEU A 25 -4.19 -0.51 -2.49
CA LEU A 25 -3.96 -1.08 -1.17
C LEU A 25 -4.89 -2.27 -0.93
N ASP A 26 -6.20 -2.10 -1.18
CA ASP A 26 -7.20 -3.16 -1.06
C ASP A 26 -6.85 -4.38 -1.93
N TYR A 27 -6.56 -4.14 -3.22
CA TYR A 27 -6.11 -5.19 -4.13
C TYR A 27 -4.86 -5.91 -3.58
N SER A 28 -3.86 -5.16 -3.13
CA SER A 28 -2.59 -5.72 -2.64
C SER A 28 -2.80 -6.54 -1.36
N ASN A 29 -3.68 -6.09 -0.46
CA ASN A 29 -4.09 -6.84 0.73
C ASN A 29 -4.78 -8.17 0.36
N HIS A 30 -5.65 -8.16 -0.64
CA HIS A 30 -6.26 -9.39 -1.16
C HIS A 30 -5.21 -10.36 -1.72
N VAL A 31 -4.22 -9.89 -2.48
CA VAL A 31 -3.11 -10.72 -2.96
C VAL A 31 -2.33 -11.36 -1.81
N VAL A 32 -2.01 -10.59 -0.76
CA VAL A 32 -1.34 -11.13 0.44
C VAL A 32 -2.20 -12.22 1.11
N ASN A 33 -3.51 -12.03 1.17
CA ASN A 33 -4.43 -13.01 1.74
C ASN A 33 -4.52 -14.28 0.90
N GLU A 34 -4.52 -14.19 -0.43
CA GLU A 34 -4.45 -15.37 -1.31
C GLU A 34 -3.19 -16.21 -1.04
N PHE A 35 -2.03 -15.58 -0.84
CA PHE A 35 -0.82 -16.32 -0.44
C PHE A 35 -0.99 -17.05 0.90
N LYS A 36 -1.63 -16.41 1.90
CA LYS A 36 -1.91 -17.05 3.20
C LYS A 36 -2.87 -18.24 3.02
N GLU A 37 -3.89 -18.12 2.19
CA GLU A 37 -4.84 -19.20 1.91
C GLU A 37 -4.18 -20.37 1.16
N LEU A 38 -3.31 -20.09 0.19
CA LEU A 38 -2.52 -21.11 -0.49
C LEU A 38 -1.64 -21.89 0.50
N GLU A 39 -0.94 -21.20 1.40
CA GLU A 39 -0.12 -21.84 2.45
C GLU A 39 -0.94 -22.70 3.42
N LYS A 40 -2.18 -22.32 3.72
CA LYS A 40 -3.09 -23.12 4.57
C LYS A 40 -3.45 -24.45 3.90
N ARG A 41 -3.64 -24.45 2.58
CA ARG A 41 -4.00 -25.65 1.78
C ARG A 41 -2.83 -26.61 1.58
N LEU A 42 -1.58 -26.16 1.74
CA LEU A 42 -0.41 -27.01 1.58
C LEU A 42 -0.29 -28.04 2.72
N PRO A 43 -0.03 -29.32 2.40
CA PRO A 43 0.30 -30.34 3.38
C PRO A 43 1.43 -29.96 4.33
N LYS A 44 1.16 -30.01 5.64
CA LYS A 44 2.11 -29.64 6.70
C LYS A 44 2.69 -30.83 7.46
N HIS A 45 2.02 -31.98 7.42
CA HIS A 45 2.45 -33.18 8.14
C HIS A 45 3.52 -33.94 7.38
N ARG A 46 4.61 -34.33 8.07
CA ARG A 46 5.72 -35.09 7.49
C ARG A 46 5.30 -36.42 6.86
N ASN A 47 4.23 -37.02 7.37
CA ASN A 47 3.70 -38.30 6.89
C ASN A 47 2.84 -38.16 5.62
N HIS A 48 2.53 -36.93 5.20
CA HIS A 48 1.74 -36.73 4.00
C HIS A 48 2.60 -37.01 2.75
N PRO A 49 2.11 -37.79 1.76
CA PRO A 49 2.88 -38.16 0.57
C PRO A 49 3.49 -36.96 -0.19
N TYR A 50 2.81 -35.82 -0.13
CA TYR A 50 3.22 -34.59 -0.81
C TYR A 50 4.01 -33.60 0.05
N TYR A 51 4.29 -33.91 1.33
CA TYR A 51 4.93 -32.96 2.26
C TYR A 51 6.21 -32.32 1.71
N ILE A 52 7.13 -33.12 1.16
CA ILE A 52 8.39 -32.62 0.61
C ILE A 52 8.13 -31.68 -0.58
N LYS A 53 7.23 -32.06 -1.49
CA LYS A 53 6.88 -31.21 -2.64
C LYS A 53 6.25 -29.89 -2.19
N SER A 54 5.33 -29.94 -1.23
CA SER A 54 4.68 -28.76 -0.66
C SER A 54 5.67 -27.83 0.06
N LYS A 55 6.61 -28.40 0.83
CA LYS A 55 7.70 -27.63 1.44
C LYS A 55 8.57 -26.95 0.38
N THR A 56 9.03 -27.70 -0.62
CA THR A 56 9.85 -27.15 -1.71
C THR A 56 9.12 -26.06 -2.49
N PHE A 57 7.85 -26.25 -2.79
CA PHE A 57 7.03 -25.26 -3.48
C PHE A 57 6.90 -23.98 -2.65
N ARG A 58 6.59 -24.09 -1.36
CA ARG A 58 6.53 -22.92 -0.48
C ARG A 58 7.87 -22.17 -0.46
N ASP A 59 8.95 -22.90 -0.24
CA ASP A 59 10.27 -22.30 -0.02
C ASP A 59 10.83 -21.66 -1.30
N LYS A 60 10.58 -22.26 -2.48
CA LYS A 60 11.12 -21.77 -3.77
C LYS A 60 10.18 -20.88 -4.57
N VAL A 61 8.87 -20.97 -4.36
CA VAL A 61 7.87 -20.32 -5.22
C VAL A 61 7.01 -19.33 -4.46
N LEU A 62 6.58 -19.63 -3.23
CA LEU A 62 5.64 -18.77 -2.52
C LEU A 62 6.31 -17.68 -1.67
N ASN A 63 7.40 -18.01 -0.97
CA ASN A 63 7.96 -17.10 0.04
C ASN A 63 8.37 -15.74 -0.55
N GLY A 64 9.10 -15.74 -1.66
CA GLY A 64 9.58 -14.51 -2.31
C GLY A 64 8.43 -13.60 -2.77
N PRO A 65 7.52 -14.08 -3.63
CA PRO A 65 6.35 -13.31 -4.05
C PRO A 65 5.49 -12.81 -2.90
N LYS A 66 5.24 -13.64 -1.88
CA LYS A 66 4.49 -13.24 -0.68
C LYS A 66 5.18 -12.10 0.06
N GLN A 67 6.49 -12.20 0.29
CA GLN A 67 7.26 -11.11 0.93
C GLN A 67 7.20 -9.84 0.08
N GLY A 68 7.36 -9.95 -1.24
CA GLY A 68 7.23 -8.82 -2.16
C GLY A 68 5.85 -8.16 -2.09
N SER A 69 4.77 -8.93 -2.00
CA SER A 69 3.41 -8.39 -1.84
C SER A 69 3.22 -7.68 -0.50
N VAL A 70 3.78 -8.22 0.60
CA VAL A 70 3.74 -7.55 1.91
C VAL A 70 4.52 -6.23 1.89
N MET A 71 5.72 -6.22 1.30
CA MET A 71 6.50 -4.99 1.14
C MET A 71 5.77 -3.96 0.28
N LYS A 72 5.04 -4.41 -0.74
CA LYS A 72 4.22 -3.52 -1.59
C LYS A 72 3.10 -2.88 -0.79
N VAL A 73 2.38 -3.62 0.06
CA VAL A 73 1.36 -3.07 0.96
C VAL A 73 1.97 -1.95 1.83
N GLN A 74 3.09 -2.22 2.49
CA GLN A 74 3.77 -1.24 3.33
C GLN A 74 4.19 0.03 2.57
N GLN A 75 4.64 -0.12 1.32
CA GLN A 75 5.00 1.02 0.48
C GLN A 75 3.78 1.85 0.08
N ILE A 76 2.63 1.22 -0.16
CA ILE A 76 1.37 1.91 -0.49
C ILE A 76 0.83 2.63 0.75
N GLU A 77 0.80 1.96 1.91
CA GLU A 77 0.39 2.56 3.19
C GLU A 77 1.21 3.81 3.49
N LYS A 78 2.53 3.74 3.32
CA LYS A 78 3.40 4.90 3.48
C LYS A 78 3.06 6.01 2.49
N ALA A 79 2.85 5.70 1.20
CA ALA A 79 2.51 6.70 0.20
C ALA A 79 1.16 7.38 0.47
N ILE A 80 0.19 6.66 1.05
CA ILE A 80 -1.08 7.22 1.51
C ILE A 80 -0.83 8.18 2.67
N GLN A 81 -0.09 7.75 3.69
CA GLN A 81 0.23 8.59 4.84
C GLN A 81 0.96 9.88 4.42
N ASP A 82 2.00 9.76 3.58
CA ASP A 82 2.76 10.91 3.09
C ASP A 82 1.83 11.90 2.36
N LEU A 83 0.83 11.41 1.60
CA LEU A 83 -0.13 12.25 0.88
C LEU A 83 -1.18 12.88 1.81
N GLU A 84 -1.63 12.17 2.84
CA GLU A 84 -2.54 12.70 3.87
C GLU A 84 -1.88 13.82 4.68
N GLU A 85 -0.60 13.66 5.05
CA GLU A 85 0.19 14.71 5.73
C GLU A 85 0.35 15.98 4.86
N GLU A 86 0.48 15.82 3.53
CA GLU A 86 0.50 16.96 2.61
C GLU A 86 -0.82 17.74 2.61
N PHE A 87 -1.97 17.05 2.69
CA PHE A 87 -3.28 17.71 2.76
C PHE A 87 -3.45 18.54 4.04
N GLU A 88 -3.01 18.01 5.17
CA GLU A 88 -3.04 18.72 6.45
C GLU A 88 -2.22 20.02 6.38
N CYS A 89 -1.01 19.95 5.81
CA CYS A 89 -0.14 21.12 5.62
C CYS A 89 -0.73 22.18 4.67
N ASP A 90 -1.43 21.76 3.61
CA ASP A 90 -2.08 22.69 2.68
C ASP A 90 -3.26 23.43 3.36
N THR A 91 -3.97 22.74 4.25
CA THR A 91 -5.10 23.30 5.01
C THR A 91 -4.62 24.35 6.01
N GLU A 92 -3.58 24.05 6.80
CA GLU A 92 -3.00 25.00 7.77
C GLU A 92 -2.48 26.29 7.11
N LYS A 93 -1.91 26.18 5.91
CA LYS A 93 -1.46 27.36 5.14
C LYS A 93 -2.64 28.23 4.73
N SER A 94 -3.71 27.63 4.21
CA SER A 94 -4.90 28.38 3.78
C SER A 94 -5.54 29.17 4.94
N GLU A 95 -5.62 28.56 6.13
CA GLU A 95 -6.16 29.22 7.33
C GLU A 95 -5.27 30.38 7.79
N SER A 96 -3.95 30.21 7.73
CA SER A 96 -3.00 31.28 8.09
C SER A 96 -3.06 32.48 7.13
N GLU A 97 -3.28 32.24 5.84
CA GLU A 97 -3.41 33.29 4.83
C GLU A 97 -4.72 34.09 5.01
N ASP A 98 -5.82 33.40 5.28
CA ASP A 98 -7.13 34.02 5.58
C ASP A 98 -7.10 34.90 6.84
N GLU A 99 -6.38 34.49 7.90
CA GLU A 99 -6.19 35.29 9.11
C GLU A 99 -5.35 36.55 8.86
N ILE A 100 -4.29 36.44 8.07
CA ILE A 100 -3.46 37.59 7.68
C ILE A 100 -4.29 38.59 6.87
N GLU A 101 -5.12 38.12 5.94
CA GLU A 101 -5.92 38.99 5.09
C GLU A 101 -7.01 39.72 5.88
N LYS A 102 -7.71 39.02 6.79
CA LYS A 102 -8.70 39.63 7.72
C LYS A 102 -8.08 40.71 8.61
N ASN A 103 -6.85 40.51 9.07
CA ASN A 103 -6.16 41.49 9.93
C ASN A 103 -5.63 42.72 9.18
N LYS A 104 -5.52 42.69 7.84
CA LYS A 104 -5.14 43.86 7.02
C LYS A 104 -6.33 44.77 6.67
N LEU A 105 -7.56 44.30 6.86
CA LEU A 105 -8.80 45.02 6.54
C LEU A 105 -9.44 45.72 7.76
N ASN A 106 -8.86 45.58 8.95
CA ASN A 106 -9.22 46.31 10.18
C ASN A 106 -8.18 47.39 10.51
#